data_AF-A0A955VRF2-F1
#
_entry.id   AF-A0A955VRF2-F1
#
_cell.length_a   1.000
_cell.length_b   1.000
_cell.length_c   1.000
_cell.angle_alpha   90.00
_cell.angle_beta   90.00
_cell.angle_gamma   90.00
#
_symmetry.space_group_name_H-M   'P 1'
#
loop_
_entity.id
_entity.type
_entity.pdbx_description
1 polymer ?
#
loop_
_entity_poly.entity_id
_entity_poly.type
_entity_poly.pdbx_seq_one_letter_code
_entity_poly.pdbx_strand_id
1 'polypeptide(L)'
;SRLAVKRGANPLTLAGLAGMGDLVLTCTGGLSRNRHVGIQLGKGRTLGEILGEMNEVAEGVRTAQSAHQLALKEGVDMPVTREVYRILYEDKSPAVALADLMGRGARRERDE
;
A
#
# COMPACT_ATOMS: atom_id res chain seq x y z
N SER A 1 8.73 6.15 -3.30
CA SER A 1 10.06 6.81 -3.25
C SER A 1 10.21 7.78 -2.09
N ARG A 2 9.28 8.73 -1.90
CA ARG A 2 9.38 9.83 -0.91
C ARG A 2 9.85 9.42 0.48
N LEU A 3 9.25 8.39 1.07
CA LEU A 3 9.63 7.94 2.42
C LEU A 3 11.07 7.41 2.49
N ALA A 4 11.47 6.60 1.52
CA ALA A 4 12.84 6.07 1.48
C ALA A 4 13.87 7.20 1.31
N VAL A 5 13.59 8.16 0.42
CA VAL A 5 14.46 9.34 0.21
C VAL A 5 14.52 10.20 1.47
N LYS A 6 13.39 10.43 2.15
CA LYS A 6 13.34 11.14 3.44
C LYS A 6 14.22 10.47 4.50
N ARG A 7 14.35 9.14 4.44
CA ARG A 7 15.20 8.31 5.32
C ARG A 7 16.65 8.16 4.82
N GLY A 8 17.05 8.95 3.81
CA GLY A 8 18.42 8.99 3.29
C GLY A 8 18.76 7.94 2.24
N ALA A 9 17.77 7.20 1.72
CA ALA A 9 18.01 6.21 0.68
C ALA A 9 18.29 6.87 -0.68
N ASN A 10 19.17 6.25 -1.46
CA ASN A 10 19.37 6.63 -2.86
C ASN A 10 18.11 6.26 -3.68
N PRO A 11 17.46 7.21 -4.38
CA PRO A 11 16.26 6.93 -5.16
C PRO A 11 16.48 5.88 -6.27
N LEU A 12 17.70 5.77 -6.80
CA LEU A 12 18.04 4.75 -7.81
C LEU A 12 17.94 3.32 -7.26
N THR A 13 18.13 3.12 -5.96
CA THR A 13 17.94 1.80 -5.32
C THR A 13 16.49 1.34 -5.44
N LEU A 14 15.52 2.26 -5.39
CA LEU A 14 14.11 1.91 -5.57
C LEU A 14 13.75 1.66 -7.03
N ALA A 15 14.53 2.18 -7.98
CA ALA A 15 14.35 1.91 -9.40
C ALA A 15 14.86 0.51 -9.81
N GLY A 16 15.66 -0.15 -8.96
CA GLY A 16 16.19 -1.49 -9.22
C GLY A 16 15.19 -2.62 -8.99
N LEU A 17 15.69 -3.86 -9.13
CA LEU A 17 14.90 -5.09 -8.96
C LEU A 17 14.24 -5.20 -7.58
N ALA A 18 14.94 -4.80 -6.51
CA ALA A 18 14.40 -4.84 -5.15
C ALA A 18 13.29 -3.81 -4.89
N GLY A 19 13.13 -2.80 -5.75
CA GLY A 19 12.08 -1.79 -5.62
C GLY A 19 11.01 -1.98 -6.68
N MET A 20 11.27 -1.54 -7.92
CA MET A 20 10.30 -1.64 -9.01
C MET A 20 10.05 -3.08 -9.45
N GLY A 21 11.09 -3.92 -9.49
CA GLY A 21 10.95 -5.32 -9.92
C GLY A 21 10.02 -6.10 -9.00
N ASP A 22 10.30 -6.06 -7.69
CA ASP A 22 9.51 -6.73 -6.67
C ASP A 22 8.08 -6.16 -6.57
N LEU A 23 7.93 -4.84 -6.69
CA LEU A 23 6.60 -4.20 -6.73
C LEU A 23 5.76 -4.72 -7.89
N VAL A 24 6.29 -4.72 -9.12
CA VAL A 24 5.54 -5.18 -10.30
C VAL A 24 5.20 -6.65 -10.16
N LEU A 25 6.15 -7.50 -9.76
CA LEU A 25 5.93 -8.93 -9.58
C LEU A 25 4.85 -9.20 -8.52
N THR A 26 4.89 -8.52 -7.39
CA THR A 26 3.96 -8.71 -6.28
C THR A 26 2.56 -8.17 -6.58
N CYS A 27 2.45 -7.07 -7.35
CA CYS A 27 1.16 -6.47 -7.73
C CYS A 27 0.48 -7.20 -8.91
N THR A 28 1.25 -7.83 -9.79
CA THR A 28 0.71 -8.48 -11.00
C THR A 28 0.65 -10.01 -10.89
N GLY A 29 1.50 -10.61 -10.07
CA GLY A 29 1.58 -12.06 -9.90
C GLY A 29 0.34 -12.66 -9.22
N GLY A 30 -0.27 -13.66 -9.85
CA GLY A 30 -1.46 -14.35 -9.33
C GLY A 30 -1.23 -15.07 -8.00
N LEU A 31 0.01 -15.45 -7.70
CA LEU A 31 0.37 -16.12 -6.46
C LEU A 31 0.45 -15.16 -5.27
N SER A 32 0.57 -13.84 -5.48
CA SER A 32 0.79 -12.88 -4.38
C SER A 32 -0.35 -12.89 -3.35
N ARG A 33 -0.02 -13.15 -2.08
CA ARG A 33 -0.99 -13.20 -0.98
C ARG A 33 -1.55 -11.82 -0.69
N ASN A 34 -0.70 -10.79 -0.72
CA ASN A 34 -1.12 -9.40 -0.58
C ASN A 34 -2.10 -9.00 -1.69
N ARG A 35 -1.83 -9.42 -2.92
CA ARG A 35 -2.74 -9.18 -4.07
C ARG A 35 -4.06 -9.90 -3.87
N HIS A 36 -4.03 -11.15 -3.42
CA HIS A 36 -5.25 -11.92 -3.12
C HIS A 36 -6.14 -11.17 -2.10
N VAL A 37 -5.58 -10.73 -0.98
CA VAL A 37 -6.30 -9.93 0.03
C VAL A 37 -6.91 -8.68 -0.60
N GLY A 38 -6.12 -7.91 -1.36
CA GLY A 38 -6.60 -6.70 -2.03
C GLY A 38 -7.77 -6.95 -2.99
N ILE A 39 -7.73 -8.05 -3.76
CA ILE A 39 -8.82 -8.43 -4.66
C ILE A 39 -10.09 -8.78 -3.89
N GLN A 40 -9.97 -9.53 -2.81
CA GLN A 40 -11.13 -9.93 -2.01
C GLN A 40 -11.77 -8.73 -1.30
N LEU A 41 -10.97 -7.82 -0.76
CA LEU A 41 -11.44 -6.53 -0.24
C LEU A 41 -12.19 -5.75 -1.32
N GLY A 42 -11.64 -5.68 -2.54
CA GLY A 42 -12.30 -5.04 -3.68
C GLY A 42 -13.62 -5.70 -4.11
N LYS A 43 -13.82 -6.99 -3.79
CA LYS A 43 -15.09 -7.70 -3.98
C LYS A 43 -16.10 -7.46 -2.84
N GLY A 44 -15.74 -6.67 -1.83
CA GLY A 44 -16.59 -6.33 -0.69
C GLY A 44 -16.50 -7.31 0.49
N ARG A 45 -15.56 -8.26 0.47
CA ARG A 45 -15.33 -9.13 1.62
C ARG A 45 -14.62 -8.37 2.73
N THR A 46 -14.90 -8.73 3.98
CA THR A 46 -14.24 -8.14 5.15
C THR A 46 -12.84 -8.71 5.33
N LEU A 47 -11.94 -7.94 5.96
CA LEU A 47 -10.58 -8.41 6.25
C LEU A 47 -10.59 -9.66 7.14
N GLY A 48 -11.50 -9.73 8.11
CA GLY A 48 -11.62 -10.87 9.02
C GLY A 48 -11.98 -12.17 8.29
N GLU A 49 -12.96 -12.13 7.39
CA GLU A 49 -13.33 -13.30 6.57
C GLU A 49 -12.17 -13.78 5.70
N ILE A 50 -11.46 -12.85 5.07
CA ILE A 50 -10.34 -13.17 4.18
C ILE A 50 -9.22 -13.85 4.97
N LEU A 51 -8.81 -13.25 6.10
CA LEU A 51 -7.72 -13.79 6.92
C LEU A 51 -8.09 -15.10 7.60
N GLY A 52 -9.36 -15.32 7.94
CA GLY A 52 -9.84 -16.57 8.53
C GLY A 52 -9.77 -17.78 7.59
N GLU A 53 -9.79 -17.56 6.27
CA GLU A 53 -9.68 -18.60 5.25
C GLU A 53 -8.23 -18.85 4.78
N MET A 54 -7.31 -17.96 5.15
CA MET A 54 -5.91 -18.04 4.73
C MET A 54 -5.09 -18.88 5.69
N ASN A 55 -4.38 -19.88 5.16
CA ASN A 55 -3.37 -20.63 5.91
C ASN A 55 -2.00 -19.92 5.95
N GLU A 56 -1.87 -18.78 5.26
CA GLU A 56 -0.64 -18.03 5.09
C GLU A 56 -0.83 -16.57 5.53
N VAL A 57 0.25 -15.93 5.95
CA VAL A 57 0.20 -14.54 6.40
C VAL A 57 0.36 -13.57 5.23
N ALA A 58 -0.61 -12.66 5.05
CA ALA A 58 -0.44 -11.49 4.19
C ALA A 58 0.32 -10.39 4.95
N GLU A 59 1.65 -10.36 4.77
CA GLU A 59 2.52 -9.40 5.46
C GLU A 59 2.13 -7.93 5.24
N GLY A 60 1.58 -7.61 4.06
CA GLY A 60 1.18 -6.27 3.66
C GLY A 60 0.11 -5.67 4.55
N VAL A 61 -0.71 -6.51 5.21
CA VAL A 61 -1.71 -6.04 6.18
C VAL A 61 -1.01 -5.33 7.34
N ARG A 62 -0.08 -6.02 8.00
CA ARG A 62 0.68 -5.46 9.13
C ARG A 62 1.65 -4.36 8.69
N THR A 63 2.32 -4.55 7.56
CA THR A 63 3.27 -3.57 7.03
C THR A 63 2.58 -2.24 6.69
N ALA A 64 1.33 -2.24 6.25
CA ALA A 64 0.58 -1.01 5.98
C ALA A 64 0.43 -0.13 7.23
N GLN A 65 0.17 -0.72 8.40
CA GLN A 65 0.13 0.03 9.67
C GLN A 65 1.47 0.68 9.99
N SER A 66 2.55 -0.10 9.97
CA SER A 66 3.90 0.39 10.24
C SER A 66 4.33 1.48 9.25
N ALA A 67 4.04 1.28 7.96
CA ALA A 67 4.36 2.25 6.92
C ALA A 67 3.56 3.56 7.08
N HIS A 68 2.27 3.47 7.43
CA HIS A 68 1.45 4.65 7.69
C HIS A 68 1.95 5.44 8.89
N GLN A 69 2.23 4.76 10.02
CA GLN A 69 2.77 5.39 11.21
C GLN A 69 4.14 6.04 10.96
N LEU A 70 5.01 5.38 10.20
CA LEU A 70 6.31 5.92 9.84
C LEU A 70 6.17 7.16 8.93
N ALA A 71 5.25 7.14 7.97
CA ALA A 71 4.97 8.28 7.12
C ALA A 71 4.49 9.50 7.93
N LEU A 72 3.61 9.29 8.91
CA LEU A 72 3.15 10.35 9.83
C LEU A 72 4.31 10.90 10.67
N LYS A 73 5.13 10.03 11.25
CA LYS A 73 6.30 10.41 12.06
C LYS A 73 7.31 11.25 11.26
N GLU A 74 7.52 10.90 10.00
CA GLU A 74 8.49 11.58 9.12
C GLU A 74 7.89 12.79 8.39
N GLY A 75 6.58 13.05 8.55
CA GLY A 75 5.88 14.14 7.87
C GLY A 75 5.81 13.97 6.34
N VAL A 76 5.74 12.73 5.85
CA VAL A 76 5.74 12.42 4.41
C VAL A 76 4.33 12.10 3.92
N ASP A 77 3.86 12.81 2.90
CA ASP A 77 2.57 12.51 2.24
C ASP A 77 2.66 11.21 1.42
N MET A 78 2.00 10.16 1.92
CA MET A 78 1.86 8.84 1.31
C MET A 78 0.38 8.47 1.13
N PRO A 79 -0.28 8.98 0.09
CA PRO A 79 -1.73 8.84 -0.09
C PRO A 79 -2.19 7.39 -0.27
N VAL A 80 -1.49 6.60 -1.08
CA VAL A 80 -1.85 5.19 -1.30
C VAL A 80 -1.71 4.40 0.01
N THR A 81 -0.61 4.57 0.74
CA THR A 81 -0.41 3.92 2.04
C THR A 81 -1.46 4.33 3.07
N ARG A 82 -1.84 5.62 3.10
CA ARG A 82 -2.92 6.10 3.97
C ARG A 82 -4.25 5.44 3.63
N GLU A 83 -4.64 5.42 2.36
CA GLU A 83 -5.92 4.82 1.98
C GLU A 83 -5.96 3.31 2.20
N VAL A 84 -4.85 2.60 1.95
CA VAL A 84 -4.72 1.18 2.30
C VAL A 84 -4.85 0.98 3.82
N TYR A 85 -4.21 1.82 4.64
CA TYR A 85 -4.36 1.76 6.09
C TYR A 85 -5.82 1.93 6.52
N ARG A 86 -6.53 2.92 5.97
CA ARG A 86 -7.93 3.18 6.31
C ARG A 86 -8.86 2.03 5.92
N ILE A 87 -8.62 1.39 4.77
CA ILE A 87 -9.38 0.20 4.37
C ILE A 87 -9.17 -0.93 5.37
N LEU A 88 -7.92 -1.15 5.81
CA LEU A 88 -7.56 -2.29 6.65
C LEU A 88 -7.88 -2.09 8.14
N TYR A 89 -7.88 -0.86 8.62
CA TYR A 89 -7.91 -0.54 10.06
C TYR A 89 -9.00 0.45 10.49
N GLU A 90 -9.67 1.12 9.54
CA GLU A 90 -10.76 2.07 9.82
C GLU A 90 -12.06 1.71 9.06
N ASP A 91 -12.17 0.47 8.58
CA ASP A 91 -13.32 -0.06 7.82
C ASP A 91 -13.76 0.81 6.63
N LYS A 92 -12.82 1.55 6.05
CA LYS A 92 -13.11 2.41 4.91
C LYS A 92 -13.41 1.56 3.67
N SER A 93 -14.51 1.88 2.98
CA SER A 93 -14.85 1.24 1.71
C SER A 93 -13.75 1.43 0.65
N PRO A 94 -13.30 0.35 -0.04
CA PRO A 94 -12.34 0.45 -1.13
C PRO A 94 -12.78 1.39 -2.27
N ALA A 95 -14.08 1.46 -2.55
CA ALA A 95 -14.62 2.35 -3.59
C ALA A 95 -14.47 3.83 -3.21
N VAL A 96 -14.73 4.16 -1.93
CA VAL A 96 -14.54 5.52 -1.40
C VAL A 96 -13.05 5.88 -1.36
N ALA A 97 -12.20 4.95 -0.91
CA ALA A 97 -10.75 5.13 -0.92
C ALA A 97 -10.21 5.39 -2.34
N LEU A 98 -10.71 4.68 -3.36
CA LEU A 98 -10.36 4.93 -4.75
C LEU A 98 -10.83 6.31 -5.22
N ALA A 99 -12.06 6.70 -4.90
CA ALA A 99 -12.59 8.02 -5.24
C ALA A 99 -11.74 9.14 -4.64
N ASP A 100 -11.32 9.00 -3.38
CA ASP A 100 -10.43 9.95 -2.71
C ASP A 100 -9.05 10.02 -3.36
N LEU A 101 -8.51 8.90 -3.84
CA LEU A 101 -7.24 8.88 -4.56
C LEU A 101 -7.34 9.57 -5.92
N MET A 102 -8.43 9.32 -6.66
CA MET A 102 -8.65 9.87 -8.01
C MET A 102 -9.07 11.34 -7.98
N GLY A 103 -9.75 11.79 -6.92
CA GLY A 103 -10.14 13.19 -6.74
C GLY A 103 -8.99 14.11 -6.32
N ARG A 104 -7.81 13.56 -5.98
CA ARG A 104 -6.64 14.37 -5.66
C ARG A 104 -6.08 15.01 -6.91
N GLY A 105 -5.78 16.30 -6.83
CA GLY A 105 -5.02 17.00 -7.86
C GLY A 105 -3.68 16.30 -8.13
N ALA A 106 -3.34 16.15 -9.41
CA ALA A 106 -2.07 15.54 -9.81
C ALA A 106 -0.91 16.30 -9.17
N ARG A 107 -0.02 15.57 -8.48
CA ARG A 107 1.18 16.13 -7.86
C ARG A 107 2.38 15.41 -8.44
N ARG A 108 3.46 16.15 -8.75
CA ARG A 108 4.71 15.55 -9.19
C ARG A 108 5.22 14.56 -8.13
N GLU A 109 5.77 13.44 -8.59
CA GLU A 109 6.37 12.45 -7.69
C GLU A 109 7.68 12.93 -7.07
N ARG A 110 8.41 13.80 -7.80
CA ARG A 110 9.60 14.49 -7.35
C ARG A 110 9.26 15.96 -7.16
N ASP A 111 9.45 16.45 -5.94
CA ASP A 111 9.63 17.88 -5.71
C ASP A 111 11.07 18.16 -6.19
N GLU A 112 11.22 19.02 -7.20
CA GLU A 112 12.53 19.58 -7.58
C GLU A 112 12.92 20.66 -6.58
#